data_AF-A0A3M1H9L2-F1
#
_entry.id   AF-A0A3M1H9L2-F1
#
_cell.length_a   1.000
_cell.length_b   1.000
_cell.length_c   1.000
_cell.angle_alpha   90.00
_cell.angle_beta   90.00
_cell.angle_gamma   90.00
#
_symmetry.space_group_name_H-M   'P 1'
#
loop_
_entity.id
_entity.type
_entity.pdbx_description
1 polymer ?
#
loop_
_entity_poly.entity_id
_entity_poly.type
_entity_poly.pdbx_seq_one_letter_code
_entity_poly.pdbx_strand_id
1 'polypeptide(L)'
;MIPAILHSMEDVAQGVRNIHLKLKEPLNYKAGQYVMLAFEDALEQKRAFSILNTQGDLLTLGIQEHKDFTKRLFSSTAGERIAVFGPYGRFTLRSPHKNNIFIAGGIGITPLLSMLRELPEHANAHLFYCAKSPSHMAYLKEVRALPFDVRLYFTRVESSLGKHSHITLEDIKTIPHWSSSDYYICGPNALIDTFRSDLIAAGVKEDHIYSEDFR
;
A
#
# COMPACT_ATOMS: atom_id res chain seq x y z
N MET A 1 -4.45 1.03 23.14
CA MET A 1 -5.70 1.29 22.41
C MET A 1 -5.88 2.80 22.42
N ILE A 2 -6.06 3.42 21.26
CA ILE A 2 -6.26 4.85 21.10
C ILE A 2 -7.68 5.04 20.58
N PRO A 3 -8.58 5.70 21.33
CA PRO A 3 -9.90 6.03 20.82
C PRO A 3 -9.79 7.00 19.64
N ALA A 4 -10.58 6.76 18.60
CA ALA A 4 -10.63 7.60 17.42
C ALA A 4 -12.08 7.81 16.96
N ILE A 5 -12.30 8.89 16.23
CA ILE A 5 -13.58 9.20 15.61
C ILE A 5 -13.39 9.16 14.09
N LEU A 6 -14.29 8.46 13.39
CA LEU A 6 -14.40 8.55 11.95
C LEU A 6 -14.72 10.01 11.58
N HIS A 7 -13.77 10.68 10.94
CA HIS A 7 -13.92 12.08 10.55
C HIS A 7 -14.59 12.20 9.18
N SER A 8 -14.08 11.48 8.20
CA SER A 8 -14.59 11.48 6.83
C SER A 8 -14.13 10.23 6.08
N MET A 9 -14.78 9.98 4.93
CA MET A 9 -14.36 8.99 3.96
C MET A 9 -14.40 9.59 2.55
N GLU A 10 -13.46 9.21 1.70
CA GLU A 10 -13.37 9.67 0.30
C GLU A 10 -13.13 8.48 -0.63
N ASP A 11 -13.92 8.36 -1.70
CA ASP A 11 -13.69 7.34 -2.74
C ASP A 11 -12.42 7.69 -3.55
N VAL A 12 -11.48 6.74 -3.63
CA VAL A 12 -10.21 6.92 -4.38
C VAL A 12 -10.08 6.01 -5.58
N ALA A 13 -10.82 4.91 -5.59
CA ALA A 13 -11.02 4.01 -6.72
C ALA A 13 -12.29 3.17 -6.48
N GLN A 14 -12.70 2.41 -7.49
CA GLN A 14 -13.84 1.50 -7.37
C GLN A 14 -13.61 0.49 -6.23
N GLY A 15 -14.45 0.59 -5.19
CA GLY A 15 -14.37 -0.24 -4.00
C GLY A 15 -13.22 0.09 -3.06
N VAL A 16 -12.59 1.28 -3.19
CA VAL A 16 -11.51 1.72 -2.31
C VAL A 16 -11.80 3.13 -1.79
N ARG A 17 -11.67 3.30 -0.48
CA ARG A 17 -11.83 4.60 0.19
C ARG A 17 -10.62 4.95 1.03
N ASN A 18 -10.31 6.24 1.09
CA ASN A 18 -9.56 6.79 2.20
C ASN A 18 -10.49 6.92 3.40
N ILE A 19 -10.06 6.40 4.55
CA ILE A 19 -10.73 6.55 5.83
C ILE A 19 -9.89 7.49 6.68
N HIS A 20 -10.47 8.61 7.11
CA HIS A 20 -9.78 9.59 7.94
C HIS A 20 -10.27 9.49 9.38
N LEU A 21 -9.35 9.18 10.29
CA LEU A 21 -9.64 9.04 11.72
C LEU A 21 -9.00 10.18 12.49
N LYS A 22 -9.79 10.85 13.33
CA LYS A 22 -9.27 11.79 14.33
C LYS A 22 -8.94 11.03 15.60
N LEU A 23 -7.65 10.87 15.88
CA LEU A 23 -7.17 10.21 17.09
C LEU A 23 -7.33 11.13 18.31
N LYS A 24 -7.65 10.56 19.47
CA LYS A 24 -7.68 11.32 20.74
C LYS A 24 -6.29 11.59 21.30
N GLU A 25 -5.31 10.79 20.91
CA GLU A 25 -3.91 10.89 21.31
C GLU A 25 -3.03 10.76 20.05
N PRO A 26 -1.86 11.41 20.02
CA PRO A 26 -0.94 11.31 18.90
C PRO A 26 -0.41 9.89 18.72
N LEU A 27 -0.19 9.50 17.48
CA LEU A 27 0.40 8.21 17.11
C LEU A 27 1.66 8.46 16.28
N ASN A 28 2.82 8.07 16.80
CA ASN A 28 4.06 8.07 16.05
C ASN A 28 4.17 6.77 15.26
N TYR A 29 4.38 6.86 13.95
CA TYR A 29 4.52 5.71 13.05
C TYR A 29 5.52 6.02 11.93
N LYS A 30 5.97 4.99 11.24
CA LYS A 30 6.83 5.09 10.04
C LYS A 30 6.06 4.69 8.79
N ALA A 31 6.44 5.22 7.63
CA ALA A 31 5.88 4.77 6.37
C ALA A 31 5.94 3.24 6.20
N GLY A 32 4.82 2.69 5.74
CA GLY A 32 4.63 1.25 5.56
C GLY A 32 4.14 0.49 6.79
N GLN A 33 4.10 1.11 7.98
CA GLN A 33 3.47 0.52 9.15
C GLN A 33 1.93 0.48 9.02
N TYR A 34 1.30 -0.33 9.86
CA TYR A 34 -0.15 -0.49 9.90
C TYR A 34 -0.70 -0.27 11.31
N VAL A 35 -2.02 -0.07 11.39
CA VAL A 35 -2.79 -0.13 12.65
C VAL A 35 -3.82 -1.24 12.55
N MET A 36 -4.26 -1.75 13.70
CA MET A 36 -5.48 -2.53 13.76
C MET A 36 -6.66 -1.64 14.17
N LEU A 37 -7.77 -1.78 13.47
CA LEU A 37 -9.03 -1.11 13.80
C LEU A 37 -10.02 -2.11 14.37
N ALA A 38 -10.82 -1.66 15.33
CA ALA A 38 -12.05 -2.33 15.75
C ALA A 38 -13.14 -1.29 16.02
N PHE A 39 -14.41 -1.68 15.90
CA PHE A 39 -15.49 -0.90 16.48
C PHE A 39 -15.45 -1.06 18.01
N GLU A 40 -15.77 0.00 18.75
CA GLU A 40 -15.72 -0.04 20.23
C GLU A 40 -16.69 -1.08 20.83
N ASP A 41 -17.78 -1.40 20.12
CA ASP A 41 -18.75 -2.45 20.50
C ASP A 41 -18.31 -3.88 20.09
N ALA A 42 -17.18 -4.02 19.40
CA ALA A 42 -16.69 -5.29 18.86
C ALA A 42 -15.14 -5.36 18.86
N LEU A 43 -14.52 -5.04 20.00
CA LEU A 43 -13.05 -4.93 20.14
C LEU A 43 -12.26 -6.20 19.79
N GLU A 44 -12.89 -7.38 19.78
CA GLU A 44 -12.25 -8.64 19.37
C GLU A 44 -12.18 -8.82 17.85
N GLN A 45 -12.99 -8.09 17.09
CA GLN A 45 -13.03 -8.18 15.62
C GLN A 45 -12.06 -7.21 14.96
N LYS A 46 -10.80 -7.25 15.41
CA LYS A 46 -9.76 -6.34 14.90
C LYS A 46 -9.37 -6.70 13.46
N ARG A 47 -9.08 -5.70 12.63
CA ARG A 47 -8.52 -5.87 11.27
C ARG A 47 -7.37 -4.90 11.03
N ALA A 48 -6.32 -5.37 10.36
CA ALA A 48 -5.13 -4.58 10.07
C ALA A 48 -5.31 -3.75 8.79
N PHE A 49 -4.84 -2.50 8.81
CA PHE A 49 -4.83 -1.59 7.67
C PHE A 49 -3.56 -0.74 7.67
N SER A 50 -2.83 -0.74 6.56
CA SER A 50 -1.63 0.07 6.39
C SER A 50 -1.94 1.56 6.45
N ILE A 51 -1.03 2.31 7.06
CA ILE A 51 -1.12 3.77 7.17
C ILE A 51 -0.70 4.40 5.85
N LEU A 52 -1.55 5.27 5.30
CA LEU A 52 -1.33 5.90 4.00
C LEU A 52 -0.51 7.19 4.10
N ASN A 53 -0.86 8.08 5.03
CA ASN A 53 -0.17 9.35 5.20
C ASN A 53 1.10 9.18 6.04
N THR A 54 2.02 10.13 5.91
CA THR A 54 3.29 10.20 6.67
C THR A 54 3.28 11.34 7.68
N GLN A 55 2.32 12.26 7.53
CA GLN A 55 2.13 13.45 8.36
C GLN A 55 0.67 13.92 8.31
N GLY A 56 0.31 14.82 9.22
CA GLY A 56 -1.00 15.46 9.28
C GLY A 56 -1.79 15.12 10.54
N ASP A 57 -2.88 15.86 10.76
CA ASP A 57 -3.68 15.81 11.98
C ASP A 57 -4.66 14.62 12.04
N LEU A 58 -4.87 13.95 10.90
CA LEU A 58 -5.75 12.79 10.77
C LEU A 58 -4.94 11.56 10.35
N LEU A 59 -5.23 10.42 10.98
CA LEU A 59 -4.74 9.14 10.51
C LEU A 59 -5.53 8.74 9.27
N THR A 60 -4.85 8.54 8.14
CA THR A 60 -5.47 8.19 6.86
C THR A 60 -5.11 6.76 6.47
N LEU A 61 -6.13 5.97 6.14
CA LEU A 61 -6.00 4.56 5.75
C LEU A 61 -6.66 4.35 4.39
N GLY A 62 -5.93 3.78 3.43
CA GLY A 62 -6.49 3.33 2.16
C GLY A 62 -7.05 1.92 2.30
N ILE A 63 -8.38 1.78 2.28
CA ILE A 63 -9.07 0.51 2.54
C ILE A 63 -9.88 0.09 1.32
N GLN A 64 -9.73 -1.17 0.92
CA GLN A 64 -10.59 -1.82 -0.07
C GLN A 64 -11.77 -2.50 0.62
N GLU A 65 -12.98 -2.31 0.08
CA GLU A 65 -14.18 -2.97 0.59
C GLU A 65 -14.14 -4.48 0.32
N HIS A 66 -14.26 -5.24 1.39
CA HIS A 66 -14.51 -6.67 1.39
C HIS A 66 -15.75 -6.98 2.27
N LYS A 67 -15.75 -8.12 2.96
CA LYS A 67 -16.86 -8.57 3.80
C LYS A 67 -16.73 -8.05 5.24
N ASP A 68 -17.79 -8.25 6.01
CA ASP A 68 -17.82 -8.08 7.47
C ASP A 68 -17.39 -6.66 7.91
N PHE A 69 -16.21 -6.54 8.53
CA PHE A 69 -15.70 -5.30 9.11
C PHE A 69 -15.68 -4.13 8.12
N THR A 70 -15.13 -4.34 6.92
CA THR A 70 -15.01 -3.25 5.92
C THR A 70 -16.36 -2.81 5.38
N LYS A 71 -17.30 -3.74 5.23
CA LYS A 71 -18.67 -3.41 4.79
C LYS A 71 -19.39 -2.55 5.84
N ARG A 72 -19.24 -2.89 7.12
CA ARG A 72 -19.74 -2.06 8.23
C ARG A 72 -19.08 -0.69 8.20
N LEU A 73 -17.75 -0.63 8.09
CA LEU A 73 -16.99 0.63 8.06
C LEU A 73 -17.41 1.53 6.89
N PHE A 74 -17.64 0.97 5.71
CA PHE A 74 -18.07 1.71 4.52
C PHE A 74 -19.51 2.25 4.63
N SER A 75 -20.30 1.65 5.52
CA SER A 75 -21.68 2.09 5.82
C SER A 75 -21.76 3.04 7.01
N SER A 76 -20.66 3.25 7.74
CA SER A 76 -20.58 4.16 8.88
C SER A 76 -20.61 5.62 8.44
N THR A 77 -20.96 6.52 9.36
CA THR A 77 -20.97 7.96 9.15
C THR A 77 -19.95 8.66 10.03
N ALA A 78 -19.66 9.92 9.71
CA ALA A 78 -18.80 10.74 10.55
C ALA A 78 -19.34 10.77 12.00
N GLY A 79 -18.45 10.61 12.98
CA GLY A 79 -18.81 10.46 14.38
C GLY A 79 -18.72 9.02 14.92
N GLU A 80 -18.66 8.01 14.04
CA GLU A 80 -18.49 6.60 14.45
C GLU A 80 -17.22 6.42 15.28
N ARG A 81 -17.33 5.66 16.38
CA ARG A 81 -16.24 5.45 17.34
C ARG A 81 -15.43 4.22 16.95
N ILE A 82 -14.15 4.43 16.68
CA ILE A 82 -13.23 3.39 16.23
C ILE A 82 -12.07 3.29 17.23
N ALA A 83 -11.77 2.08 17.68
CA ALA A 83 -10.58 1.79 18.48
C ALA A 83 -9.40 1.50 17.56
N VAL A 84 -8.29 2.23 17.76
CA VAL A 84 -7.05 2.08 17.02
C VAL A 84 -6.00 1.40 17.90
N PHE A 85 -5.29 0.41 17.35
CA PHE A 85 -4.19 -0.28 18.01
C PHE A 85 -2.96 -0.20 17.11
N GLY A 86 -1.81 0.17 17.67
CA GLY A 86 -0.56 0.25 16.94
C GLY A 86 0.32 1.44 17.34
N PRO A 87 1.27 1.83 16.47
CA PRO A 87 1.51 1.20 15.16
C PRO A 87 2.09 -0.21 15.29
N TYR A 88 2.00 -0.97 14.21
CA TYR A 88 2.60 -2.29 14.07
C TYR A 88 3.33 -2.39 12.72
N GLY A 89 4.05 -3.50 12.52
CA GLY A 89 4.71 -3.80 11.26
C GLY A 89 6.19 -3.38 11.23
N ARG A 90 6.96 -4.16 10.47
CA ARG A 90 8.39 -3.93 10.16
C ARG A 90 8.62 -3.70 8.67
N PHE A 91 7.55 -3.65 7.89
CA PHE A 91 7.57 -3.33 6.48
C PHE A 91 7.72 -1.83 6.32
N THR A 92 8.94 -1.34 6.55
CA THR A 92 9.30 0.07 6.49
C THR A 92 10.45 0.27 5.53
N LEU A 93 10.54 1.45 4.92
CA LEU A 93 11.65 1.83 4.06
C LEU A 93 12.99 1.74 4.82
N ARG A 94 13.94 0.92 4.34
CA ARG A 94 15.21 0.67 5.04
C ARG A 94 16.38 1.49 4.50
N SER A 95 16.48 1.58 3.17
CA SER A 95 17.63 2.17 2.49
C SER A 95 17.18 3.20 1.45
N PRO A 96 16.73 4.41 1.87
CA PRO A 96 16.19 5.41 0.94
C PRO A 96 17.18 5.85 -0.15
N HIS A 97 18.48 5.72 0.10
CA HIS A 97 19.54 6.10 -0.84
C HIS A 97 19.91 5.01 -1.86
N LYS A 98 19.42 3.77 -1.69
CA LYS A 98 19.67 2.68 -2.65
C LYS A 98 18.72 2.78 -3.85
N ASN A 99 18.94 1.91 -4.83
CA ASN A 99 17.94 1.62 -5.84
C ASN A 99 16.80 0.81 -5.19
N ASN A 100 15.57 1.33 -5.23
CA ASN A 100 14.40 0.74 -4.59
C ASN A 100 13.34 0.37 -5.65
N ILE A 101 12.91 -0.90 -5.66
CA ILE A 101 11.90 -1.40 -6.60
C ILE A 101 10.64 -1.77 -5.81
N PHE A 102 9.55 -1.07 -6.10
CA PHE A 102 8.24 -1.23 -5.47
C PHE A 102 7.33 -2.01 -6.41
N ILE A 103 6.70 -3.08 -5.91
CA ILE A 103 5.78 -3.92 -6.67
C ILE A 103 4.45 -3.98 -5.93
N ALA A 104 3.45 -3.27 -6.45
CA ALA A 104 2.12 -3.17 -5.86
C ALA A 104 1.08 -3.99 -6.66
N GLY A 105 0.19 -4.66 -5.93
CA GLY A 105 -1.04 -5.24 -6.46
C GLY A 105 -2.26 -4.70 -5.73
N GLY A 106 -3.19 -4.07 -6.46
CA GLY A 106 -4.46 -3.57 -5.88
C GLY A 106 -4.24 -2.59 -4.72
N ILE A 107 -4.85 -2.84 -3.56
CA ILE A 107 -4.73 -1.97 -2.38
C ILE A 107 -3.37 -2.08 -1.67
N GLY A 108 -2.51 -3.03 -2.07
CA GLY A 108 -1.11 -3.07 -1.61
C GLY A 108 -0.28 -1.87 -2.00
N ILE A 109 -0.80 -0.97 -2.83
CA ILE A 109 -0.22 0.35 -3.04
C ILE A 109 -0.16 1.20 -1.75
N THR A 110 -1.06 1.01 -0.79
CA THR A 110 -1.17 1.88 0.41
C THR A 110 0.16 2.02 1.18
N PRO A 111 0.80 0.93 1.67
CA PRO A 111 2.08 1.05 2.36
C PRO A 111 3.21 1.51 1.44
N LEU A 112 3.21 1.13 0.15
CA LEU A 112 4.28 1.52 -0.77
C LEU A 112 4.21 3.00 -1.13
N LEU A 113 3.01 3.56 -1.31
CA LEU A 113 2.80 4.98 -1.57
C LEU A 113 3.20 5.82 -0.36
N SER A 114 2.94 5.33 0.86
CA SER A 114 3.47 5.93 2.09
C SER A 114 5.00 6.03 2.05
N MET A 115 5.69 4.93 1.67
CA MET A 115 7.16 4.93 1.55
C MET A 115 7.67 5.84 0.42
N LEU A 116 7.02 5.80 -0.75
CA LEU A 116 7.37 6.62 -1.91
C LEU A 116 7.28 8.12 -1.59
N ARG A 117 6.32 8.53 -0.75
CA ARG A 117 6.19 9.93 -0.29
C ARG A 117 7.31 10.38 0.64
N GLU A 118 7.99 9.47 1.33
CA GLU A 118 9.14 9.80 2.18
C GLU A 118 10.46 9.86 1.41
N LEU A 119 10.49 9.35 0.18
CA LEU A 119 11.68 9.38 -0.65
C LEU A 119 11.95 10.80 -1.17
N PRO A 120 13.22 11.26 -1.18
CA PRO A 120 13.60 12.46 -1.91
C PRO A 120 13.23 12.34 -3.39
N GLU A 121 12.88 13.46 -4.04
CA GLU A 121 12.50 13.46 -5.47
C GLU A 121 13.57 12.89 -6.41
N HIS A 122 14.85 12.95 -6.00
CA HIS A 122 15.99 12.45 -6.77
C HIS A 122 16.40 11.01 -6.38
N ALA A 123 15.61 10.31 -5.56
CA ALA A 123 15.88 8.93 -5.21
C ALA A 123 15.76 8.00 -6.42
N ASN A 124 16.57 6.95 -6.44
CA ASN A 124 16.45 5.88 -7.43
C ASN A 124 15.30 4.95 -7.01
N ALA A 125 14.10 5.23 -7.51
CA ALA A 125 12.90 4.46 -7.21
C ALA A 125 12.12 4.11 -8.47
N HIS A 126 11.58 2.89 -8.46
CA HIS A 126 10.79 2.35 -9.56
C HIS A 126 9.52 1.71 -8.99
N LEU A 127 8.35 2.09 -9.50
CA LEU A 127 7.06 1.52 -9.09
C LEU A 127 6.46 0.72 -10.24
N PHE A 128 6.23 -0.56 -9.99
CA PHE A 128 5.41 -1.44 -10.82
C PHE A 128 4.07 -1.65 -10.14
N TYR A 129 2.99 -1.11 -10.70
CA TYR A 129 1.68 -1.15 -10.07
C TYR A 129 0.64 -1.84 -10.95
N CYS A 130 0.08 -2.93 -10.45
CA CYS A 130 -0.92 -3.74 -11.13
C CYS A 130 -2.32 -3.59 -10.52
N ALA A 131 -3.32 -3.40 -11.38
CA ALA A 131 -4.74 -3.43 -11.02
C ALA A 131 -5.58 -4.22 -12.05
N LYS A 132 -6.87 -4.38 -11.78
CA LYS A 132 -7.80 -5.03 -12.73
C LYS A 132 -8.04 -4.13 -13.96
N SER A 133 -8.33 -2.87 -13.70
CA SER A 133 -8.60 -1.82 -14.70
C SER A 133 -8.21 -0.45 -14.13
N PRO A 134 -8.19 0.63 -14.93
CA PRO A 134 -7.96 1.98 -14.42
C PRO A 134 -8.90 2.39 -13.29
N SER A 135 -10.18 1.98 -13.33
CA SER A 135 -11.15 2.30 -12.27
C SER A 135 -10.85 1.63 -10.92
N HIS A 136 -10.09 0.53 -10.92
CA HIS A 136 -9.69 -0.20 -9.70
C HIS A 136 -8.30 0.22 -9.19
N MET A 137 -7.62 1.13 -9.89
CA MET A 137 -6.27 1.56 -9.54
C MET A 137 -6.35 2.76 -8.59
N ALA A 138 -6.22 2.50 -7.29
CA ALA A 138 -6.21 3.56 -6.28
C ALA A 138 -5.05 4.52 -6.51
N TYR A 139 -5.28 5.81 -6.30
CA TYR A 139 -4.27 6.87 -6.41
C TYR A 139 -3.63 7.02 -7.81
N LEU A 140 -4.30 6.58 -8.88
CA LEU A 140 -3.78 6.63 -10.27
C LEU A 140 -3.18 8.00 -10.66
N LYS A 141 -3.87 9.11 -10.33
CA LYS A 141 -3.38 10.46 -10.66
C LYS A 141 -2.09 10.79 -9.91
N GLU A 142 -2.03 10.42 -8.63
CA GLU A 142 -0.88 10.69 -7.76
C GLU A 142 0.32 9.85 -8.16
N VAL A 143 0.15 8.54 -8.37
CA VAL A 143 1.27 7.67 -8.76
C VAL A 143 1.88 8.10 -10.09
N ARG A 144 1.08 8.61 -11.04
CA ARG A 144 1.59 9.15 -12.31
C ARG A 144 2.32 10.48 -12.17
N ALA A 145 2.10 11.20 -11.08
CA ALA A 145 2.74 12.47 -10.80
C ALA A 145 4.01 12.31 -9.94
N LEU A 146 4.33 11.10 -9.48
CA LEU A 146 5.57 10.84 -8.75
C LEU A 146 6.79 11.14 -9.64
N PRO A 147 7.89 11.66 -9.06
CA PRO A 147 9.12 11.96 -9.79
C PRO A 147 9.97 10.70 -10.10
N PHE A 148 9.33 9.52 -10.13
CA PHE A 148 9.97 8.21 -10.22
C PHE A 148 9.56 7.48 -11.50
N ASP A 149 10.26 6.39 -11.86
CA ASP A 149 9.84 5.52 -12.98
C ASP A 149 8.62 4.71 -12.55
N VAL A 150 7.45 5.04 -13.10
CA VAL A 150 6.16 4.41 -12.73
C VAL A 150 5.60 3.67 -13.93
N ARG A 151 5.38 2.37 -13.76
CA ARG A 151 4.85 1.47 -14.78
C ARG A 151 3.56 0.83 -14.32
N LEU A 152 2.51 1.05 -15.10
CA LEU A 152 1.16 0.64 -14.77
C LEU A 152 0.76 -0.60 -15.58
N TYR A 153 0.09 -1.53 -14.90
CA TYR A 153 -0.33 -2.81 -15.46
C TYR A 153 -1.82 -3.03 -15.19
N PHE A 154 -2.55 -3.45 -16.21
CA PHE A 154 -3.97 -3.80 -16.12
C PHE A 154 -4.16 -5.23 -16.58
N THR A 155 -4.93 -6.02 -15.82
CA THR A 155 -5.04 -7.48 -16.04
C THR A 155 -6.36 -7.91 -16.67
N ARG A 156 -7.34 -7.00 -16.77
CA ARG A 156 -8.69 -7.31 -17.26
C ARG A 156 -9.14 -6.46 -18.45
N VAL A 157 -8.49 -5.33 -18.70
CA VAL A 157 -8.84 -4.42 -19.78
C VAL A 157 -7.59 -3.82 -20.39
N GLU A 158 -7.65 -3.54 -21.69
CA GLU A 158 -6.70 -2.68 -22.36
C GLU A 158 -6.89 -1.22 -21.95
N SER A 159 -5.80 -0.47 -21.88
CA SER A 159 -5.81 0.95 -21.56
C SER A 159 -4.57 1.62 -22.13
N SER A 160 -4.70 2.86 -22.62
CA SER A 160 -3.55 3.68 -22.99
C SER A 160 -2.71 4.13 -21.79
N LEU A 161 -3.19 3.89 -20.56
CA LEU A 161 -2.52 4.27 -19.32
C LEU A 161 -1.41 3.31 -18.91
N GLY A 162 -1.36 2.10 -19.47
CA GLY A 162 -0.45 1.05 -19.00
C GLY A 162 -0.56 -0.24 -19.81
N LYS A 163 0.28 -1.22 -19.49
CA LYS A 163 0.38 -2.48 -20.22
C LYS A 163 -0.79 -3.41 -19.84
N HIS A 164 -1.44 -4.03 -20.82
CA HIS A 164 -2.45 -5.07 -20.58
C HIS A 164 -1.77 -6.42 -20.33
N SER A 165 -1.29 -6.65 -19.10
CA SER A 165 -0.60 -7.88 -18.68
C SER A 165 -0.43 -7.91 -17.15
N HIS A 166 0.08 -9.04 -16.64
CA HIS A 166 0.69 -9.07 -15.31
C HIS A 166 2.11 -8.48 -15.35
N ILE A 167 2.59 -7.99 -14.21
CA ILE A 167 4.00 -7.60 -14.05
C ILE A 167 4.84 -8.89 -14.12
N THR A 168 5.94 -8.87 -14.86
CA THR A 168 6.85 -10.01 -15.01
C THR A 168 8.25 -9.67 -14.49
N LEU A 169 9.05 -10.69 -14.17
CA LEU A 169 10.47 -10.50 -13.82
C LEU A 169 11.24 -9.81 -14.95
N GLU A 170 10.91 -10.08 -16.22
CA GLU A 170 11.57 -9.42 -17.35
C GLU A 170 11.31 -7.91 -17.38
N ASP A 171 10.12 -7.46 -16.96
CA ASP A 171 9.85 -6.03 -16.78
C ASP A 171 10.79 -5.43 -15.71
N ILE A 172 11.03 -6.15 -14.61
CA ILE A 172 11.94 -5.73 -13.53
C ILE A 172 13.40 -5.68 -14.00
N LYS A 173 13.84 -6.64 -14.81
CA LYS A 173 15.23 -6.72 -15.31
C LYS A 173 15.63 -5.56 -16.21
N THR A 174 14.66 -4.80 -16.73
CA THR A 174 14.93 -3.57 -17.47
C THR A 174 15.46 -2.43 -16.59
N ILE A 175 15.32 -2.54 -15.26
CA ILE A 175 15.84 -1.55 -14.32
C ILE A 175 17.36 -1.72 -14.15
N PRO A 176 18.15 -0.64 -14.27
CA PRO A 176 19.59 -0.70 -13.97
C PRO A 176 19.85 -1.22 -12.56
N HIS A 177 20.84 -2.10 -12.41
CA HIS A 177 21.24 -2.65 -11.12
C HIS A 177 20.14 -3.40 -10.35
N TRP A 178 19.09 -3.90 -11.05
CA TRP A 178 17.93 -4.58 -10.44
C TRP A 178 18.36 -5.67 -9.44
N SER A 179 19.37 -6.49 -9.77
CA SER A 179 19.80 -7.60 -8.94
C SER A 179 20.40 -7.21 -7.58
N SER A 180 20.75 -5.92 -7.41
CA SER A 180 21.28 -5.35 -6.16
C SER A 180 20.34 -4.35 -5.48
N SER A 181 19.12 -4.20 -6.01
CA SER A 181 18.10 -3.30 -5.47
C SER A 181 17.44 -3.87 -4.22
N ASP A 182 16.92 -2.97 -3.37
CA ASP A 182 15.96 -3.35 -2.32
C ASP A 182 14.56 -3.44 -2.94
N TYR A 183 13.82 -4.50 -2.64
CA TYR A 183 12.48 -4.79 -3.17
C TYR A 183 11.42 -4.64 -2.08
N TYR A 184 10.35 -3.93 -2.39
CA TYR A 184 9.19 -3.77 -1.51
C TYR A 184 7.94 -4.24 -2.24
N ILE A 185 7.38 -5.37 -1.82
CA ILE A 185 6.32 -6.07 -2.53
C ILE A 185 5.08 -6.14 -1.64
N CYS A 186 3.95 -5.64 -2.12
CA CYS A 186 2.71 -5.66 -1.35
C CYS A 186 1.49 -5.83 -2.26
N GLY A 187 0.62 -6.80 -1.94
CA GLY A 187 -0.52 -7.14 -2.76
C GLY A 187 -1.04 -8.56 -2.50
N PRO A 188 -1.75 -9.17 -3.47
CA PRO A 188 -2.23 -10.55 -3.34
C PRO A 188 -1.09 -11.56 -3.16
N ASN A 189 -1.30 -12.59 -2.34
CA ASN A 189 -0.29 -13.63 -2.05
C ASN A 189 0.36 -14.21 -3.32
N ALA A 190 -0.45 -14.52 -4.35
CA ALA A 190 0.07 -15.04 -5.60
C ALA A 190 1.12 -14.11 -6.26
N LEU A 191 0.97 -12.78 -6.14
CA LEU A 191 1.95 -11.82 -6.65
C LEU A 191 3.21 -11.84 -5.78
N ILE A 192 3.05 -11.84 -4.46
CA ILE A 192 4.17 -11.84 -3.50
C ILE A 192 5.00 -13.12 -3.67
N ASP A 193 4.35 -14.28 -3.65
CA ASP A 193 4.98 -15.59 -3.72
C ASP A 193 5.74 -15.76 -5.05
N THR A 194 5.12 -15.35 -6.17
CA THR A 194 5.75 -15.40 -7.50
C THR A 194 7.01 -14.54 -7.55
N PHE A 195 6.91 -13.25 -7.19
CA PHE A 195 8.07 -12.37 -7.26
C PHE A 195 9.18 -12.76 -6.28
N ARG A 196 8.82 -13.19 -5.07
CA ARG A 196 9.83 -13.67 -4.11
C ARG A 196 10.60 -14.86 -4.68
N SER A 197 9.90 -15.85 -5.22
CA SER A 197 10.51 -17.03 -5.85
C SER A 197 11.38 -16.65 -7.04
N ASP A 198 10.84 -15.84 -7.96
CA ASP A 198 11.52 -15.45 -9.20
C ASP A 198 12.77 -14.61 -8.95
N LEU A 199 12.72 -13.67 -7.99
CA LEU A 199 13.85 -12.83 -7.62
C LEU A 199 14.98 -13.66 -6.98
N ILE A 200 14.64 -14.57 -6.06
CA ILE A 200 15.62 -15.47 -5.43
C ILE A 200 16.25 -16.39 -6.48
N ALA A 201 15.44 -16.99 -7.36
CA ALA A 201 15.94 -17.82 -8.46
C ALA A 201 16.85 -17.05 -9.42
N ALA A 202 16.62 -15.75 -9.59
CA ALA A 202 17.44 -14.86 -10.40
C ALA A 202 18.67 -14.27 -9.66
N GLY A 203 18.92 -14.69 -8.40
CA GLY A 203 20.12 -14.36 -7.64
C GLY A 203 20.00 -13.15 -6.71
N VAL A 204 18.81 -12.58 -6.52
CA VAL A 204 18.57 -11.53 -5.51
C VAL A 204 18.62 -12.17 -4.12
N LYS A 205 19.38 -11.58 -3.21
CA LYS A 205 19.44 -12.07 -1.83
C LYS A 205 18.12 -11.80 -1.10
N GLU A 206 17.70 -12.75 -0.29
CA GLU A 206 16.43 -12.68 0.44
C GLU A 206 16.37 -11.49 1.43
N ASP A 207 17.50 -11.04 1.95
CA ASP A 207 17.59 -9.87 2.82
C ASP A 207 17.34 -8.53 2.09
N HIS A 208 17.31 -8.53 0.75
CA HIS A 208 16.89 -7.40 -0.08
C HIS A 208 15.41 -7.48 -0.50
N ILE A 209 14.66 -8.50 -0.08
CA ILE A 209 13.26 -8.69 -0.48
C ILE A 209 12.35 -8.51 0.75
N TYR A 210 11.65 -7.39 0.78
CA TYR A 210 10.67 -7.05 1.82
C TYR A 210 9.27 -7.22 1.25
N SER A 211 8.39 -7.91 1.98
CA SER A 211 7.01 -8.10 1.56
C SER A 211 6.05 -8.09 2.74
N GLU A 212 4.83 -7.60 2.49
CA GLU A 212 3.70 -7.66 3.43
C GLU A 212 2.45 -8.12 2.68
N ASP A 213 1.70 -9.05 3.29
CA ASP A 213 0.41 -9.52 2.80
C ASP A 213 -0.75 -9.01 3.67
N PHE A 214 -1.97 -9.04 3.11
CA PHE A 214 -3.19 -8.64 3.79
C PHE A 214 -4.05 -9.87 4.07
N ARG A 215 -3.71 -10.63 5.12
CA ARG A 215 -4.53 -11.74 5.63
C ARG A 215 -5.46 -11.30 6.74
#